data_AF-A0A2H9M4W2-F1
#
_entry.id   AF-A0A2H9M4W2-F1
#
_cell.length_a   1.000
_cell.length_b   1.000
_cell.length_c   1.000
_cell.angle_alpha   90.00
_cell.angle_beta   90.00
_cell.angle_gamma   90.00
#
_symmetry.space_group_name_H-M   'P 1'
#
loop_
_entity.id
_entity.type
_entity.pdbx_description
1 polymer ?
#
loop_
_entity_poly.entity_id
_entity_poly.type
_entity_poly.pdbx_seq_one_letter_code
_entity_poly.pdbx_strand_id
1 'polypeptide(L)'
;MKIDNLPEDLFGMKIEKKLLNEDEYCQIVDGTNYTLVKISYIGKDNVFKTIYFFITSDAIITMHKEDSTPINHFIKNINAIVKDEKEHLTKFNNFVLAQLVYEIIDKNMDVISVIDDHLQNLRNSIDKNEANLKDITKIRDYIKTFSRIVLYQSIIISYMKRGEGEYISKRDVQYYAADILAELDKYGKLSAGMEKELNGIVQTIESKNLVEYTKYTARLSIAIELLTRASVLFMIPNSIFTLWPSIFAMDDKIFGMDNWIIQVLIATFSMIAAQGAISYIYKKMKEKKI
;
A
#
# COMPACT_ATOMS: atom_id res chain seq x y z
N MET A 1 -23.95 -12.88 -21.94
CA MET A 1 -23.59 -12.22 -23.21
C MET A 1 -22.30 -11.44 -23.00
N LYS A 2 -21.33 -11.55 -23.93
CA LYS A 2 -20.15 -10.68 -23.95
C LYS A 2 -20.60 -9.24 -24.29
N ILE A 3 -20.01 -8.24 -23.65
CA ILE A 3 -20.46 -6.82 -23.66
C ILE A 3 -20.44 -6.21 -25.07
N ASP A 4 -19.67 -6.76 -26.01
CA ASP A 4 -19.58 -6.24 -27.38
C ASP A 4 -20.90 -6.35 -28.17
N ASN A 5 -21.90 -7.08 -27.65
CA ASN A 5 -23.20 -7.29 -28.27
C ASN A 5 -24.37 -6.86 -27.35
N LEU A 6 -24.28 -5.73 -26.65
CA LEU A 6 -25.51 -5.06 -26.21
C LEU A 6 -26.20 -4.49 -27.47
N PRO A 7 -27.47 -4.86 -27.76
CA PRO A 7 -28.19 -4.28 -28.88
C PRO A 7 -28.21 -2.76 -28.74
N GLU A 8 -27.84 -2.05 -29.81
CA GLU A 8 -27.82 -0.57 -29.84
C GLU A 8 -29.21 0.06 -29.56
N ASP A 9 -30.25 -0.77 -29.61
CA ASP A 9 -31.61 -0.49 -29.14
C ASP A 9 -32.00 -1.48 -28.04
N LEU A 10 -31.73 -1.14 -26.78
CA LEU A 10 -32.43 -1.77 -25.67
C LEU A 10 -33.76 -1.04 -25.50
N PHE A 11 -34.89 -1.73 -25.70
CA PHE A 11 -36.25 -1.17 -25.54
C PHE A 11 -36.58 0.04 -26.43
N GLY A 12 -35.95 0.18 -27.60
CA GLY A 12 -36.17 1.32 -28.50
C GLY A 12 -35.52 2.64 -28.03
N MET A 13 -34.64 2.57 -27.03
CA MET A 13 -33.81 3.68 -26.60
C MET A 13 -32.44 3.55 -27.27
N LYS A 14 -32.12 4.49 -28.18
CA LYS A 14 -30.76 4.69 -28.67
C LYS A 14 -29.90 5.19 -27.52
N ILE A 15 -29.15 4.30 -26.91
CA ILE A 15 -28.09 4.68 -25.96
C ILE A 15 -26.89 5.03 -26.82
N GLU A 16 -26.65 6.33 -27.06
CA GLU A 16 -25.47 6.74 -27.82
C GLU A 16 -24.22 6.21 -27.09
N LYS A 17 -23.41 5.39 -27.77
CA LYS A 17 -22.11 4.87 -27.26
C LYS A 17 -21.19 5.98 -26.73
N LYS A 18 -21.40 7.24 -27.13
CA LYS A 18 -20.70 8.43 -26.61
C LYS A 18 -21.05 8.79 -25.16
N LEU A 19 -22.17 8.32 -24.63
CA LEU A 19 -22.65 8.63 -23.29
C LEU A 19 -21.98 7.81 -22.20
N LEU A 20 -21.36 6.68 -22.54
CA LEU A 20 -20.74 5.78 -21.58
C LEU A 20 -19.22 5.92 -21.68
N ASN A 21 -18.66 6.88 -20.94
CA ASN A 21 -17.22 6.87 -20.72
C ASN A 21 -16.89 5.65 -19.84
N GLU A 22 -16.16 4.67 -20.39
CA GLU A 22 -15.69 3.51 -19.62
C GLU A 22 -14.76 3.95 -18.46
N ASP A 23 -14.11 5.11 -18.62
CA ASP A 23 -13.20 5.73 -17.64
C ASP A 23 -13.91 6.46 -16.48
N GLU A 24 -15.23 6.68 -16.56
CA GLU A 24 -15.99 7.33 -15.49
C GLU A 24 -16.66 6.31 -14.60
N TYR A 25 -16.21 6.22 -13.35
CA TYR A 25 -16.75 5.31 -12.33
C TYR A 25 -18.25 5.54 -12.07
N CYS A 26 -18.75 6.74 -12.38
CA CYS A 26 -20.02 7.24 -11.93
C CYS A 26 -20.49 8.38 -12.85
N GLN A 27 -21.73 8.37 -13.36
CA GLN A 27 -22.27 9.38 -14.25
C GLN A 27 -23.80 9.58 -14.08
N ILE A 28 -24.30 10.79 -14.36
CA ILE A 28 -25.74 11.08 -14.56
C ILE A 28 -25.91 11.68 -15.95
N VAL A 29 -26.86 11.18 -16.74
CA VAL A 29 -27.19 11.72 -18.05
C VAL A 29 -28.69 11.71 -18.28
N ASP A 30 -29.23 12.84 -18.73
CA ASP A 30 -30.60 12.94 -19.21
C ASP A 30 -30.71 12.55 -20.68
N GLY A 31 -31.64 11.64 -20.95
CA GLY A 31 -32.14 11.30 -22.28
C GLY A 31 -33.56 11.83 -22.47
N THR A 32 -34.12 11.66 -23.67
CA THR A 32 -35.40 12.29 -24.04
C THR A 32 -36.58 11.91 -23.15
N ASN A 33 -36.57 10.71 -22.55
CA ASN A 33 -37.64 10.18 -21.70
C ASN A 33 -37.13 9.48 -20.43
N TYR A 34 -35.85 9.66 -20.08
CA TYR A 34 -35.22 8.95 -18.97
C TYR A 34 -34.02 9.72 -18.41
N THR A 35 -33.69 9.50 -17.15
CA THR A 35 -32.38 9.84 -16.57
C THR A 35 -31.60 8.55 -16.35
N LEU A 36 -30.41 8.44 -16.93
CA LEU A 36 -29.47 7.35 -16.71
C LEU A 36 -28.52 7.72 -15.57
N VAL A 37 -28.46 6.89 -14.54
CA VAL A 37 -27.48 7.00 -13.45
C VAL A 37 -26.59 5.76 -13.47
N LYS A 38 -25.29 5.94 -13.61
CA LYS A 38 -24.27 4.89 -13.50
C LYS A 38 -23.65 4.98 -12.11
N ILE A 39 -23.77 3.94 -11.29
CA ILE A 39 -23.09 3.87 -9.98
C ILE A 39 -22.23 2.62 -9.94
N SER A 40 -20.96 2.80 -9.58
CA SER A 40 -20.06 1.68 -9.38
C SER A 40 -19.73 1.45 -7.91
N TYR A 41 -19.41 0.20 -7.60
CA TYR A 41 -19.07 -0.28 -6.27
C TYR A 41 -18.10 -1.44 -6.34
N ILE A 42 -17.50 -1.79 -5.20
CA ILE A 42 -16.63 -2.96 -5.09
C ILE A 42 -17.45 -4.13 -4.53
N GLY A 43 -17.49 -5.23 -5.27
CA GLY A 43 -18.15 -6.46 -4.84
C GLY A 43 -17.32 -7.24 -3.81
N LYS A 44 -17.93 -8.30 -3.25
CA LYS A 44 -17.33 -9.15 -2.21
C LYS A 44 -15.99 -9.80 -2.62
N ASP A 45 -15.81 -10.03 -3.93
CA ASP A 45 -14.58 -10.59 -4.50
C ASP A 45 -13.50 -9.52 -4.76
N ASN A 46 -13.70 -8.31 -4.26
CA ASN A 46 -12.88 -7.13 -4.54
C ASN A 46 -12.85 -6.76 -6.04
N VAL A 47 -13.87 -7.21 -6.79
CA VAL A 47 -14.05 -6.93 -8.21
C VAL A 47 -14.93 -5.70 -8.38
N PHE A 48 -14.51 -4.82 -9.28
CA PHE A 48 -15.26 -3.65 -9.67
C PHE A 48 -16.57 -4.03 -10.37
N LYS A 49 -17.69 -3.53 -9.87
CA LYS A 49 -19.03 -3.77 -10.43
C LYS A 49 -19.75 -2.45 -10.66
N THR A 50 -20.55 -2.41 -11.71
CA THR A 50 -21.32 -1.22 -12.10
C THR A 50 -22.78 -1.58 -12.26
N ILE A 51 -23.65 -0.73 -11.72
CA ILE A 51 -25.10 -0.80 -11.88
C ILE A 51 -25.55 0.45 -12.62
N TYR A 52 -26.33 0.25 -13.67
CA TYR A 52 -26.99 1.31 -14.41
C TYR A 52 -28.44 1.39 -13.99
N PHE A 53 -28.91 2.60 -13.69
CA PHE A 53 -30.29 2.91 -13.35
C PHE A 53 -30.88 3.75 -14.47
N PHE A 54 -31.89 3.23 -15.15
CA PHE A 54 -32.73 4.00 -16.05
C PHE A 54 -33.99 4.42 -15.29
N ILE A 55 -34.10 5.72 -15.03
CA ILE A 55 -35.18 6.31 -14.26
C ILE A 55 -36.12 7.02 -15.22
N THR A 56 -37.38 6.62 -15.21
CA THR A 56 -38.46 7.24 -16.00
C THR A 56 -39.51 7.83 -15.04
N SER A 57 -40.58 8.43 -15.59
CA SER A 57 -41.71 8.90 -14.79
C SER A 57 -42.31 7.83 -13.88
N ASP A 58 -42.36 6.58 -14.37
CA ASP A 58 -43.20 5.53 -13.78
C ASP A 58 -42.44 4.24 -13.42
N ALA A 59 -41.19 4.10 -13.87
CA ALA A 59 -40.38 2.91 -13.60
C ALA A 59 -38.90 3.22 -13.38
N ILE A 60 -38.25 2.36 -12.59
CA ILE A 60 -36.79 2.26 -12.48
C ILE A 60 -36.39 0.91 -13.03
N ILE A 61 -35.49 0.92 -14.02
CA ILE A 61 -34.92 -0.28 -14.62
C ILE A 61 -33.44 -0.33 -14.24
N THR A 62 -33.02 -1.43 -13.61
CA THR A 62 -31.62 -1.65 -13.25
C THR A 62 -30.96 -2.63 -14.22
N MET A 63 -29.75 -2.31 -14.67
CA MET A 63 -28.93 -3.19 -15.51
C MET A 63 -27.57 -3.43 -14.86
N HIS A 64 -27.15 -4.70 -14.85
CA HIS A 64 -25.92 -5.15 -14.23
C HIS A 64 -25.40 -6.38 -14.99
N LYS A 65 -24.07 -6.48 -15.15
CA LYS A 65 -23.43 -7.53 -15.96
C LYS A 65 -23.39 -8.89 -15.24
N GLU A 66 -23.18 -8.84 -13.93
CA GLU A 66 -23.01 -10.00 -13.05
C GLU A 66 -23.99 -9.89 -11.90
N ASP A 67 -24.28 -11.02 -11.24
CA ASP A 67 -25.23 -11.05 -10.13
C ASP A 67 -24.90 -9.98 -9.07
N SER A 68 -25.91 -9.17 -8.75
CA SER A 68 -25.76 -7.97 -7.94
C SER A 68 -26.37 -8.19 -6.56
N THR A 69 -25.49 -8.41 -5.58
CA THR A 69 -25.88 -8.61 -4.18
C THR A 69 -26.74 -7.47 -3.63
N PRO A 70 -26.45 -6.17 -3.90
CA PRO A 70 -27.32 -5.06 -3.49
C PRO A 70 -28.75 -5.17 -4.03
N ILE A 71 -28.90 -5.46 -5.34
CA ILE A 71 -30.21 -5.57 -5.98
C ILE A 71 -30.99 -6.77 -5.40
N ASN A 72 -30.33 -7.90 -5.21
CA ASN A 72 -30.96 -9.10 -4.66
C ASN A 72 -31.39 -8.91 -3.19
N HIS A 73 -30.61 -8.17 -2.40
CA HIS A 73 -30.97 -7.85 -1.03
C HIS A 73 -32.18 -6.90 -0.98
N PHE A 74 -32.17 -5.86 -1.82
CA PHE A 74 -33.31 -4.96 -1.99
C PHE A 74 -34.60 -5.71 -2.37
N ILE A 75 -34.56 -6.57 -3.39
CA ILE A 75 -35.74 -7.31 -3.86
C ILE A 75 -36.33 -8.20 -2.75
N LYS A 76 -35.49 -8.79 -1.90
CA LYS A 76 -35.96 -9.61 -0.77
C LYS A 76 -36.65 -8.77 0.30
N ASN A 77 -36.21 -7.54 0.51
CA ASN A 77 -36.64 -6.69 1.61
C ASN A 77 -37.71 -5.66 1.22
N ILE A 78 -37.93 -5.42 -0.08
CA ILE A 78 -38.82 -4.37 -0.58
C ILE A 78 -40.24 -4.47 -0.02
N ASN A 79 -40.78 -5.68 0.16
CA ASN A 79 -42.12 -5.89 0.69
C ASN A 79 -42.25 -5.46 2.15
N ALA A 80 -41.18 -5.59 2.94
CA ALA A 80 -41.16 -5.10 4.32
C ALA A 80 -41.00 -3.58 4.34
N ILE A 81 -40.05 -3.05 3.57
CA ILE A 81 -39.74 -1.62 3.49
C ILE A 81 -40.96 -0.80 3.04
N VAL A 82 -41.68 -1.26 2.01
CA VAL A 82 -42.85 -0.55 1.46
C VAL A 82 -44.05 -0.60 2.41
N LYS A 83 -44.14 -1.61 3.28
CA LYS A 83 -45.24 -1.72 4.25
C LYS A 83 -45.13 -0.64 5.33
N ASP A 84 -43.91 -0.30 5.74
CA ASP A 84 -43.65 0.64 6.82
C ASP A 84 -43.71 2.12 6.37
N GLU A 85 -43.41 2.41 5.08
CA GLU A 85 -43.40 3.79 4.56
C GLU A 85 -44.64 4.19 3.74
N LYS A 86 -45.64 3.31 3.63
CA LYS A 86 -46.81 3.49 2.73
C LYS A 86 -47.55 4.82 2.86
N GLU A 87 -47.56 5.42 4.05
CA GLU A 87 -48.27 6.66 4.36
C GLU A 87 -47.47 7.95 4.06
N HIS A 88 -46.16 7.83 3.79
CA HIS A 88 -45.24 8.97 3.64
C HIS A 88 -44.61 9.10 2.24
N LEU A 89 -44.94 8.21 1.31
CA LEU A 89 -44.36 8.17 -0.03
C LEU A 89 -45.05 9.17 -0.98
N THR A 90 -44.38 10.28 -1.30
CA THR A 90 -44.82 11.24 -2.33
C THR A 90 -44.54 10.77 -3.75
N LYS A 91 -43.37 10.17 -4.00
CA LYS A 91 -42.99 9.54 -5.28
C LYS A 91 -42.23 8.25 -5.03
N PHE A 92 -42.85 7.12 -5.38
CA PHE A 92 -42.32 5.78 -5.16
C PHE A 92 -40.95 5.53 -5.85
N ASN A 93 -40.75 6.07 -7.06
CA ASN A 93 -39.50 5.86 -7.80
C ASN A 93 -38.30 6.48 -7.08
N ASN A 94 -38.41 7.72 -6.60
CA ASN A 94 -37.30 8.39 -5.90
C ASN A 94 -36.91 7.65 -4.62
N PHE A 95 -37.92 7.12 -3.92
CA PHE A 95 -37.70 6.28 -2.75
C PHE A 95 -36.96 4.98 -3.12
N VAL A 96 -37.44 4.25 -4.13
CA VAL A 96 -36.80 3.02 -4.62
C VAL A 96 -35.35 3.28 -5.05
N LEU A 97 -35.10 4.39 -5.76
CA LEU A 97 -33.75 4.80 -6.13
C LEU A 97 -32.87 5.01 -4.90
N ALA A 98 -33.33 5.79 -3.92
CA ALA A 98 -32.59 6.05 -2.70
C ALA A 98 -32.26 4.75 -1.95
N GLN A 99 -33.24 3.85 -1.78
CA GLN A 99 -33.04 2.55 -1.13
C GLN A 99 -32.03 1.67 -1.87
N LEU A 100 -32.10 1.62 -3.20
CA LEU A 100 -31.11 0.89 -4.01
C LEU A 100 -29.70 1.47 -3.85
N VAL A 101 -29.57 2.79 -3.71
CA VAL A 101 -28.30 3.44 -3.46
C VAL A 101 -27.76 3.12 -2.05
N TYR A 102 -28.61 3.12 -1.02
CA TYR A 102 -28.21 2.69 0.32
C TYR A 102 -27.63 1.27 0.30
N GLU A 103 -28.30 0.34 -0.36
CA GLU A 103 -27.86 -1.05 -0.50
C GLU A 103 -26.50 -1.20 -1.21
N ILE A 104 -26.20 -0.28 -2.14
CA ILE A 104 -24.88 -0.22 -2.79
C ILE A 104 -23.83 0.29 -1.80
N ILE A 105 -24.16 1.34 -1.06
CA ILE A 105 -23.23 2.04 -0.17
C ILE A 105 -22.91 1.22 1.07
N ASP A 106 -23.82 0.39 1.55
CA ASP A 106 -23.57 -0.56 2.63
C ASP A 106 -22.46 -1.56 2.28
N LYS A 107 -22.24 -1.85 0.98
CA LYS A 107 -21.10 -2.69 0.54
C LYS A 107 -19.75 -2.05 0.75
N ASN A 108 -19.67 -0.74 0.94
CA ASN A 108 -18.42 -0.08 1.28
C ASN A 108 -17.87 -0.54 2.64
N MET A 109 -18.75 -0.91 3.59
CA MET A 109 -18.32 -1.44 4.88
C MET A 109 -17.65 -2.82 4.75
N ASP A 110 -18.17 -3.68 3.87
CA ASP A 110 -17.55 -4.99 3.58
C ASP A 110 -16.11 -4.80 3.07
N VAL A 111 -15.90 -3.82 2.18
CA VAL A 111 -14.57 -3.49 1.62
C VAL A 111 -13.62 -2.98 2.71
N ILE A 112 -14.10 -2.08 3.57
CA ILE A 112 -13.35 -1.57 4.70
C ILE A 112 -12.89 -2.72 5.60
N SER A 113 -13.78 -3.65 5.95
CA SER A 113 -13.42 -4.82 6.75
C SER A 113 -12.30 -5.64 6.11
N VAL A 114 -12.37 -5.88 4.80
CA VAL A 114 -11.34 -6.64 4.07
C VAL A 114 -10.00 -5.90 4.04
N ILE A 115 -10.00 -4.58 3.87
CA ILE A 115 -8.77 -3.80 3.91
C ILE A 115 -8.16 -3.82 5.32
N ASP A 116 -8.98 -3.69 6.36
CA ASP A 116 -8.55 -3.75 7.76
C ASP A 116 -7.89 -5.11 8.08
N ASP A 117 -8.53 -6.21 7.68
CA ASP A 117 -7.98 -7.56 7.83
C ASP A 117 -6.60 -7.70 7.14
N HIS A 118 -6.46 -7.13 5.93
CA HIS A 118 -5.17 -7.14 5.24
C HIS A 118 -4.11 -6.28 5.95
N LEU A 119 -4.47 -5.13 6.53
CA LEU A 119 -3.56 -4.29 7.30
C LEU A 119 -3.10 -5.00 8.58
N GLN A 120 -4.02 -5.64 9.30
CA GLN A 120 -3.70 -6.43 10.49
C GLN A 120 -2.77 -7.60 10.14
N ASN A 121 -3.04 -8.31 9.04
CA ASN A 121 -2.18 -9.39 8.56
C ASN A 121 -0.78 -8.89 8.19
N LEU A 122 -0.68 -7.77 7.47
CA LEU A 122 0.59 -7.15 7.14
C LEU A 122 1.38 -6.78 8.40
N ARG A 123 0.72 -6.20 9.40
CA ARG A 123 1.33 -5.88 10.70
C ARG A 123 1.89 -7.11 11.40
N ASN A 124 1.12 -8.19 11.44
CA ASN A 124 1.56 -9.46 12.02
C ASN A 124 2.76 -10.07 11.27
N SER A 125 2.81 -9.94 9.95
CA SER A 125 3.96 -10.39 9.13
C SER A 125 5.23 -9.59 9.41
N ILE A 126 5.13 -8.31 9.76
CA ILE A 126 6.30 -7.48 10.13
C ILE A 126 6.90 -7.90 11.45
N ASP A 127 6.07 -8.33 12.41
CA ASP A 127 6.56 -8.84 13.68
C ASP A 127 7.29 -10.18 13.52
N LYS A 128 6.95 -10.94 12.47
CA LYS A 128 7.64 -12.17 12.07
C LYS A 128 8.80 -11.97 11.09
N ASN A 129 9.10 -10.74 10.66
CA ASN A 129 10.06 -10.42 9.59
C ASN A 129 9.76 -11.10 8.22
N GLU A 130 8.48 -11.36 7.93
CA GLU A 130 8.01 -12.01 6.69
C GLU A 130 7.30 -11.04 5.73
N ALA A 131 7.27 -9.74 6.06
CA ALA A 131 6.53 -8.75 5.28
C ALA A 131 7.09 -8.56 3.87
N ASN A 132 6.21 -8.64 2.87
CA ASN A 132 6.57 -8.50 1.46
C ASN A 132 6.13 -7.13 0.92
N LEU A 133 7.00 -6.45 0.18
CA LEU A 133 6.70 -5.20 -0.52
C LEU A 133 5.49 -5.33 -1.46
N LYS A 134 5.28 -6.51 -2.06
CA LYS A 134 4.14 -6.76 -2.95
C LYS A 134 2.80 -6.63 -2.23
N ASP A 135 2.72 -7.07 -0.97
CA ASP A 135 1.48 -7.01 -0.19
C ASP A 135 1.15 -5.56 0.19
N ILE A 136 2.18 -4.77 0.51
CA ILE A 136 2.04 -3.33 0.76
C ILE A 136 1.51 -2.61 -0.48
N THR A 137 2.07 -2.89 -1.66
CA THR A 137 1.59 -2.29 -2.92
C THR A 137 0.14 -2.68 -3.19
N LYS A 138 -0.20 -3.97 -3.02
CA LYS A 138 -1.55 -4.48 -3.23
C LYS A 138 -2.58 -3.80 -2.30
N ILE A 139 -2.27 -3.68 -1.01
CA ILE A 139 -3.14 -3.00 -0.03
C ILE A 139 -3.29 -1.51 -0.39
N ARG A 140 -2.18 -0.84 -0.76
CA ARG A 140 -2.21 0.56 -1.21
C ARG A 140 -3.13 0.75 -2.40
N ASP A 141 -3.07 -0.14 -3.39
CA ASP A 141 -3.89 -0.06 -4.59
C ASP A 141 -5.37 -0.32 -4.27
N TYR A 142 -5.68 -1.22 -3.33
CA TYR A 142 -7.04 -1.41 -2.83
C TYR A 142 -7.59 -0.16 -2.12
N ILE A 143 -6.82 0.45 -1.22
CA ILE A 143 -7.22 1.69 -0.54
C ILE A 143 -7.47 2.81 -1.56
N LYS A 144 -6.58 2.98 -2.54
CA LYS A 144 -6.74 4.00 -3.59
C LYS A 144 -7.97 3.75 -4.46
N THR A 145 -8.21 2.50 -4.85
CA THR A 145 -9.36 2.13 -5.69
C THR A 145 -10.66 2.39 -4.94
N PHE A 146 -10.73 1.98 -3.66
CA PHE A 146 -11.86 2.24 -2.79
C PHE A 146 -12.12 3.75 -2.59
N SER A 147 -11.07 4.51 -2.25
CA SER A 147 -11.15 5.97 -2.07
C SER A 147 -11.72 6.69 -3.30
N ARG A 148 -11.26 6.30 -4.49
CA ARG A 148 -11.79 6.84 -5.76
C ARG A 148 -13.28 6.54 -5.92
N ILE A 149 -13.71 5.30 -5.67
CA ILE A 149 -15.12 4.91 -5.81
C ILE A 149 -16.01 5.69 -4.85
N VAL A 150 -15.62 5.81 -3.58
CA VAL A 150 -16.37 6.58 -2.59
C VAL A 150 -16.46 8.07 -2.98
N LEU A 151 -15.38 8.65 -3.50
CA LEU A 151 -15.40 10.02 -4.03
C LEU A 151 -16.40 10.16 -5.18
N TYR A 152 -16.37 9.26 -6.14
CA TYR A 152 -17.24 9.28 -7.30
C TYR A 152 -18.72 9.05 -6.95
N GLN A 153 -19.01 8.15 -6.00
CA GLN A 153 -20.34 8.00 -5.40
C GLN A 153 -20.78 9.31 -4.75
N SER A 154 -19.91 9.97 -3.98
CA SER A 154 -20.23 11.24 -3.32
C SER A 154 -20.55 12.35 -4.33
N ILE A 155 -19.82 12.41 -5.45
CA ILE A 155 -20.04 13.40 -6.51
C ILE A 155 -21.44 13.22 -7.13
N ILE A 156 -21.80 12.00 -7.55
CA ILE A 156 -23.13 11.73 -8.11
C ILE A 156 -24.22 12.09 -7.11
N ILE A 157 -24.10 11.66 -5.85
CA ILE A 157 -25.16 11.90 -4.87
C ILE A 157 -25.30 13.40 -4.61
N SER A 158 -24.19 14.16 -4.68
CA SER A 158 -24.22 15.61 -4.66
C SER A 158 -24.98 16.20 -5.86
N TYR A 159 -24.78 15.66 -7.06
CA TYR A 159 -25.53 16.05 -8.26
C TYR A 159 -27.03 15.78 -8.12
N MET A 160 -27.41 14.57 -7.68
CA MET A 160 -28.82 14.25 -7.39
C MET A 160 -29.42 15.19 -6.33
N LYS A 161 -28.67 15.51 -5.26
CA LYS A 161 -29.09 16.45 -4.21
C LYS A 161 -29.30 17.87 -4.76
N ARG A 162 -28.50 18.30 -5.73
CA ARG A 162 -28.64 19.63 -6.38
C ARG A 162 -29.86 19.68 -7.30
N GLY A 163 -30.34 18.52 -7.74
CA GLY A 163 -31.47 18.35 -8.66
C GLY A 163 -31.02 18.10 -10.10
N GLU A 164 -29.84 17.53 -10.31
CA GLU A 164 -29.41 17.05 -11.63
C GLU A 164 -30.10 15.70 -11.91
N GLY A 165 -30.64 15.55 -13.13
CA GLY A 165 -31.51 14.45 -13.50
C GLY A 165 -32.98 14.89 -13.62
N GLU A 166 -33.48 15.03 -14.85
CA GLU A 166 -34.85 15.51 -15.14
C GLU A 166 -35.93 14.66 -14.45
N TYR A 167 -35.72 13.34 -14.41
CA TYR A 167 -36.66 12.39 -13.82
C TYR A 167 -36.44 12.15 -12.32
N ILE A 168 -35.49 12.85 -11.71
CA ILE A 168 -35.16 12.74 -10.28
C ILE A 168 -35.73 13.97 -9.55
N SER A 169 -36.66 13.74 -8.63
CA SER A 169 -37.24 14.85 -7.85
C SER A 169 -36.25 15.34 -6.79
N LYS A 170 -35.73 16.55 -6.96
CA LYS A 170 -34.90 17.20 -5.94
C LYS A 170 -35.54 17.19 -4.56
N ARG A 171 -36.83 17.56 -4.46
CA ARG A 171 -37.53 17.70 -3.18
C ARG A 171 -37.59 16.38 -2.40
N ASP A 172 -37.81 15.28 -3.11
CA ASP A 172 -37.97 13.97 -2.49
C ASP A 172 -36.60 13.32 -2.19
N VAL A 173 -35.61 13.53 -3.05
CA VAL A 173 -34.28 12.90 -2.91
C VAL A 173 -33.34 13.68 -1.99
N GLN A 174 -33.57 14.98 -1.78
CA GLN A 174 -32.65 15.84 -1.02
C GLN A 174 -32.35 15.33 0.39
N TYR A 175 -33.34 14.79 1.11
CA TYR A 175 -33.16 14.25 2.45
C TYR A 175 -32.29 12.98 2.43
N TYR A 176 -32.69 11.98 1.63
CA TYR A 176 -31.93 10.73 1.47
C TYR A 176 -30.51 10.98 0.97
N ALA A 177 -30.33 11.86 -0.02
CA ALA A 177 -29.01 12.20 -0.54
C ALA A 177 -28.12 12.91 0.50
N ALA A 178 -28.69 13.70 1.42
CA ALA A 178 -27.92 14.31 2.49
C ALA A 178 -27.41 13.27 3.50
N ASP A 179 -28.24 12.29 3.85
CA ASP A 179 -27.88 11.20 4.74
C ASP A 179 -26.85 10.26 4.10
N ILE A 180 -27.08 9.87 2.84
CA ILE A 180 -26.13 9.10 2.04
C ILE A 180 -24.75 9.78 1.96
N LEU A 181 -24.72 11.11 1.73
CA LEU A 181 -23.46 11.85 1.70
C LEU A 181 -22.72 11.85 3.03
N ALA A 182 -23.45 11.84 4.15
CA ALA A 182 -22.82 11.76 5.48
C ALA A 182 -22.17 10.39 5.70
N GLU A 183 -22.82 9.30 5.26
CA GLU A 183 -22.24 7.96 5.35
C GLU A 183 -21.04 7.80 4.40
N LEU A 184 -21.10 8.36 3.19
CA LEU A 184 -19.96 8.38 2.27
C LEU A 184 -18.77 9.20 2.82
N ASP A 185 -19.01 10.32 3.49
CA ASP A 185 -17.96 11.10 4.16
C ASP A 185 -17.27 10.27 5.27
N LYS A 186 -18.04 9.51 6.04
CA LYS A 186 -17.51 8.55 7.03
C LYS A 186 -16.62 7.50 6.36
N TYR A 187 -17.05 6.91 5.24
CA TYR A 187 -16.21 5.97 4.48
C TYR A 187 -14.95 6.61 3.91
N GLY A 188 -15.03 7.86 3.44
CA GLY A 188 -13.87 8.64 3.00
C GLY A 188 -12.85 8.83 4.14
N LYS A 189 -13.32 9.17 5.35
CA LYS A 189 -12.48 9.30 6.55
C LYS A 189 -11.85 7.98 6.97
N LEU A 190 -12.60 6.87 6.92
CA LEU A 190 -12.08 5.54 7.22
C LEU A 190 -10.99 5.13 6.22
N SER A 191 -11.20 5.38 4.93
CA SER A 191 -10.19 5.15 3.88
C SER A 191 -8.90 5.95 4.12
N ALA A 192 -9.00 7.23 4.48
CA ALA A 192 -7.85 8.04 4.85
C ALA A 192 -7.13 7.54 6.12
N GLY A 193 -7.90 7.01 7.09
CA GLY A 193 -7.37 6.35 8.28
C GLY A 193 -6.53 5.12 7.94
N MET A 194 -7.03 4.26 7.06
CA MET A 194 -6.32 3.08 6.55
C MET A 194 -5.05 3.44 5.78
N GLU A 195 -5.09 4.49 4.96
CA GLU A 195 -3.90 4.97 4.25
C GLU A 195 -2.82 5.45 5.24
N LYS A 196 -3.23 6.17 6.29
CA LYS A 196 -2.33 6.62 7.35
C LYS A 196 -1.74 5.43 8.12
N GLU A 197 -2.54 4.44 8.45
CA GLU A 197 -2.07 3.22 9.10
C GLU A 197 -1.05 2.48 8.22
N LEU A 198 -1.36 2.26 6.93
CA LEU A 198 -0.44 1.63 5.99
C LEU A 198 0.91 2.38 5.93
N ASN A 199 0.89 3.71 5.90
CA ASN A 199 2.12 4.50 5.89
C ASN A 199 2.90 4.40 7.21
N GLY A 200 2.22 4.33 8.36
CA GLY A 200 2.86 4.05 9.64
C GLY A 200 3.50 2.65 9.71
N ILE A 201 2.84 1.67 9.10
CA ILE A 201 3.36 0.31 8.94
C ILE A 201 4.63 0.33 8.06
N VAL A 202 4.61 1.02 6.92
CA VAL A 202 5.78 1.16 6.03
C VAL A 202 6.96 1.81 6.74
N GLN A 203 6.75 2.90 7.49
CA GLN A 203 7.79 3.54 8.29
C GLN A 203 8.39 2.60 9.35
N THR A 204 7.56 1.74 9.94
CA THR A 204 8.02 0.72 10.88
C THR A 204 8.94 -0.30 10.20
N ILE A 205 8.64 -0.72 8.97
CA ILE A 205 9.52 -1.61 8.20
C ILE A 205 10.84 -0.92 7.87
N GLU A 206 10.81 0.31 7.37
CA GLU A 206 12.01 1.08 7.03
C GLU A 206 12.93 1.26 8.24
N SER A 207 12.36 1.60 9.40
CA SER A 207 13.13 1.72 10.65
C SER A 207 13.74 0.39 11.10
N LYS A 208 13.01 -0.73 11.05
CA LYS A 208 13.56 -2.07 11.37
C LYS A 208 14.73 -2.42 10.44
N ASN A 209 14.57 -2.19 9.14
CA ASN A 209 15.63 -2.43 8.15
C ASN A 209 16.86 -1.57 8.42
N LEU A 210 16.68 -0.27 8.72
CA LEU A 210 17.78 0.64 9.02
C LEU A 210 18.59 0.20 10.25
N VAL A 211 17.91 -0.27 11.29
CA VAL A 211 18.56 -0.85 12.48
C VAL A 211 19.36 -2.10 12.12
N GLU A 212 18.83 -2.96 11.24
CA GLU A 212 19.54 -4.15 10.80
C GLU A 212 20.78 -3.82 9.97
N TYR A 213 20.67 -2.91 8.99
CA TYR A 213 21.81 -2.38 8.23
C TYR A 213 22.88 -1.78 9.13
N THR A 214 22.49 -1.03 10.16
CA THR A 214 23.41 -0.45 11.13
C THR A 214 24.15 -1.54 11.89
N LYS A 215 23.47 -2.63 12.29
CA LYS A 215 24.09 -3.79 12.95
C LYS A 215 25.07 -4.52 12.01
N TYR A 216 24.72 -4.73 10.74
CA TYR A 216 25.64 -5.34 9.76
C TYR A 216 26.87 -4.46 9.53
N THR A 217 26.68 -3.14 9.41
CA THR A 217 27.77 -2.19 9.25
C THR A 217 28.71 -2.19 10.46
N ALA A 218 28.15 -2.24 11.68
CA ALA A 218 28.95 -2.38 12.90
C ALA A 218 29.74 -3.71 12.93
N ARG A 219 29.11 -4.84 12.57
CA ARG A 219 29.77 -6.15 12.46
C ARG A 219 30.87 -6.15 11.40
N LEU A 220 30.62 -5.55 10.24
CA LEU A 220 31.60 -5.41 9.17
C LEU A 220 32.79 -4.56 9.61
N SER A 221 32.54 -3.45 10.30
CA SER A 221 33.60 -2.61 10.87
C SER A 221 34.50 -3.39 11.84
N ILE A 222 33.89 -4.17 12.75
CA ILE A 222 34.64 -5.05 13.67
C ILE A 222 35.44 -6.11 12.89
N ALA A 223 34.85 -6.70 11.85
CA ALA A 223 35.53 -7.69 11.02
C ALA A 223 36.72 -7.08 10.26
N ILE A 224 36.57 -5.89 9.69
CA ILE A 224 37.66 -5.14 9.04
C ILE A 224 38.74 -4.82 10.05
N GLU A 225 38.38 -4.39 11.27
CA GLU A 225 39.35 -4.11 12.33
C GLU A 225 40.15 -5.36 12.70
N LEU A 226 39.48 -6.50 12.90
CA LEU A 226 40.13 -7.79 13.19
C LEU A 226 41.04 -8.25 12.05
N LEU A 227 40.55 -8.19 10.81
CA LEU A 227 41.32 -8.56 9.63
C LEU A 227 42.56 -7.67 9.47
N THR A 228 42.42 -6.37 9.71
CA THR A 228 43.54 -5.42 9.65
C THR A 228 44.56 -5.75 10.72
N ARG A 229 44.14 -6.04 11.96
CA ARG A 229 45.04 -6.45 13.05
C ARG A 229 45.79 -7.73 12.71
N ALA A 230 45.10 -8.75 12.22
CA ALA A 230 45.74 -10.00 11.80
C ALA A 230 46.73 -9.75 10.65
N SER A 231 46.33 -8.99 9.64
CA SER A 231 47.19 -8.67 8.49
C SER A 231 48.45 -7.94 8.92
N VAL A 232 48.34 -6.91 9.75
CA VAL A 232 49.51 -6.17 10.27
C VAL A 232 50.40 -7.09 11.12
N LEU A 233 49.80 -7.97 11.94
CA LEU A 233 50.54 -8.93 12.77
C LEU A 233 51.31 -9.97 11.95
N PHE A 234 50.80 -10.41 10.80
CA PHE A 234 51.47 -11.39 9.93
C PHE A 234 52.38 -10.75 8.88
N MET A 235 52.00 -9.59 8.34
CA MET A 235 52.75 -8.93 7.26
C MET A 235 54.05 -8.30 7.74
N ILE A 236 54.08 -7.73 8.96
CA ILE A 236 55.30 -7.08 9.48
C ILE A 236 56.43 -8.08 9.73
N PRO A 237 56.17 -9.23 10.38
CA PRO A 237 57.17 -10.29 10.47
C PRO A 237 57.64 -10.73 9.09
N ASN A 238 56.70 -10.98 8.17
CA ASN A 238 57.04 -11.48 6.86
C ASN A 238 57.84 -10.45 6.03
N SER A 239 57.51 -9.16 6.11
CA SER A 239 58.26 -8.10 5.44
C SER A 239 59.65 -7.91 6.03
N ILE A 240 59.80 -8.02 7.35
CA ILE A 240 61.11 -8.03 8.01
C ILE A 240 61.93 -9.21 7.49
N PHE A 241 61.39 -10.44 7.52
CA PHE A 241 62.13 -11.63 7.05
C PHE A 241 62.44 -11.65 5.55
N THR A 242 61.57 -11.09 4.71
CA THR A 242 61.77 -11.05 3.25
C THR A 242 62.71 -9.93 2.81
N LEU A 243 62.73 -8.79 3.51
CA LEU A 243 63.64 -7.67 3.22
C LEU A 243 64.97 -7.78 3.98
N TRP A 244 65.09 -8.66 4.98
CA TRP A 244 66.32 -8.81 5.76
C TRP A 244 67.55 -9.22 4.93
N PRO A 245 67.46 -10.21 4.01
CA PRO A 245 68.62 -10.67 3.24
C PRO A 245 69.16 -9.62 2.25
N SER A 246 68.39 -8.58 1.93
CA SER A 246 68.83 -7.50 1.05
C SER A 246 69.55 -6.35 1.78
N ILE A 247 69.45 -6.29 3.11
CA ILE A 247 70.01 -5.21 3.94
C ILE A 247 71.34 -5.65 4.59
N PHE A 248 71.50 -6.94 4.91
CA PHE A 248 72.71 -7.45 5.57
C PHE A 248 73.42 -8.49 4.69
N ALA A 249 74.65 -8.19 4.27
CA ALA A 249 75.53 -9.17 3.63
C ALA A 249 75.91 -10.26 4.63
N MET A 250 75.80 -11.53 4.22
CA MET A 250 75.89 -12.70 5.11
C MET A 250 77.31 -13.00 5.63
N ASP A 251 78.35 -12.34 5.12
CA ASP A 251 79.70 -12.92 5.16
C ASP A 251 80.65 -12.38 6.26
N ASP A 252 80.25 -11.39 7.08
CA ASP A 252 81.13 -10.85 8.13
C ASP A 252 80.77 -11.28 9.55
N LYS A 253 81.76 -11.78 10.30
CA LYS A 253 81.63 -12.10 11.74
C LYS A 253 81.66 -10.82 12.58
N ILE A 254 80.55 -10.50 13.21
CA ILE A 254 80.42 -9.38 14.15
C ILE A 254 80.52 -9.95 15.58
N PHE A 255 81.43 -9.41 16.40
CA PHE A 255 81.68 -9.83 17.79
C PHE A 255 81.95 -11.34 18.00
N GLY A 256 82.63 -12.00 17.05
CA GLY A 256 83.08 -13.39 17.20
C GLY A 256 81.97 -14.46 17.15
N MET A 257 80.72 -14.06 16.91
CA MET A 257 79.61 -14.97 16.63
C MET A 257 79.35 -15.02 15.12
N ASP A 258 78.87 -16.16 14.62
CA ASP A 258 78.42 -16.22 13.23
C ASP A 258 77.26 -15.23 13.05
N ASN A 259 77.35 -14.43 12.00
CA ASN A 259 76.49 -13.28 11.70
C ASN A 259 74.99 -13.62 11.83
N TRP A 260 74.61 -14.86 11.48
CA TRP A 260 73.24 -15.34 11.50
C TRP A 260 72.59 -15.34 12.91
N ILE A 261 73.33 -15.61 14.00
CA ILE A 261 72.73 -15.66 15.36
C ILE A 261 72.39 -14.25 15.85
N ILE A 262 73.32 -13.32 15.68
CA ILE A 262 73.12 -11.90 16.04
C ILE A 262 72.02 -11.31 15.16
N GLN A 263 72.01 -11.63 13.86
CA GLN A 263 70.95 -11.21 12.94
C GLN A 263 69.56 -11.72 13.35
N VAL A 264 69.44 -12.99 13.74
CA VAL A 264 68.16 -13.56 14.22
C VAL A 264 67.69 -12.87 15.51
N LEU A 265 68.61 -12.58 16.44
CA LEU A 265 68.28 -11.86 17.68
C LEU A 265 67.79 -10.44 17.40
N ILE A 266 68.48 -9.69 16.54
CA ILE A 266 68.09 -8.32 16.16
C ILE A 266 66.76 -8.34 15.41
N ALA A 267 66.57 -9.25 14.44
CA ALA A 267 65.30 -9.38 13.72
C ALA A 267 64.14 -9.71 14.67
N THR A 268 64.35 -10.61 15.63
CA THR A 268 63.35 -10.96 16.65
C THR A 268 63.03 -9.76 17.54
N PHE A 269 64.06 -9.01 17.97
CA PHE A 269 63.87 -7.81 18.79
C PHE A 269 63.13 -6.70 18.03
N SER A 270 63.49 -6.44 16.77
CA SER A 270 62.81 -5.48 15.90
C SER A 270 61.35 -5.86 15.65
N MET A 271 61.06 -7.16 15.51
CA MET A 271 59.70 -7.67 15.36
C MET A 271 58.88 -7.44 16.64
N ILE A 272 59.43 -7.75 17.81
CA ILE A 272 58.78 -7.50 19.11
C ILE A 272 58.54 -6.00 19.32
N ALA A 273 59.54 -5.16 19.01
CA ALA A 273 59.44 -3.70 19.14
C ALA A 273 58.39 -3.11 18.19
N ALA A 274 58.34 -3.56 16.93
CA ALA A 274 57.34 -3.13 15.95
C ALA A 274 55.92 -3.56 16.37
N GLN A 275 55.76 -4.80 16.83
CA GLN A 275 54.49 -5.29 17.36
C GLN A 275 54.04 -4.49 18.61
N GLY A 276 54.97 -4.18 19.51
CA GLY A 276 54.71 -3.37 20.70
C GLY A 276 54.27 -1.94 20.36
N ALA A 277 54.99 -1.27 19.44
CA ALA A 277 54.66 0.08 19.00
C ALA A 277 53.27 0.16 18.34
N ILE A 278 52.92 -0.83 17.51
CA ILE A 278 51.61 -0.89 16.85
C ILE A 278 50.50 -1.17 17.85
N SER A 279 50.70 -2.12 18.77
CA SER A 279 49.74 -2.40 19.84
C SER A 279 49.50 -1.15 20.70
N TYR A 280 50.53 -0.37 20.99
CA TYR A 280 50.43 0.89 21.72
C TYR A 280 49.66 1.96 20.93
N ILE A 281 49.96 2.15 19.64
CA ILE A 281 49.24 3.09 18.76
C ILE A 281 47.75 2.73 18.70
N TYR A 282 47.41 1.46 18.54
CA TYR A 282 46.02 1.00 18.53
C TYR A 282 45.30 1.25 19.86
N LYS A 283 45.96 0.97 21.00
CA LYS A 283 45.38 1.26 22.33
C LYS A 283 45.08 2.75 22.49
N LYS A 284 46.02 3.61 22.09
CA LYS A 284 45.88 5.08 22.15
C LYS A 284 44.79 5.62 21.21
N MET A 285 44.61 5.02 20.03
CA MET A 285 43.52 5.40 19.12
C MET A 285 42.15 4.99 19.66
N LYS A 286 42.06 3.86 20.38
CA LYS A 286 40.81 3.40 21.00
C LYS A 286 40.36 4.32 22.15
N GLU A 287 41.32 4.82 22.94
CA GLU A 287 41.06 5.74 24.05
C GLU A 287 40.61 7.15 23.59
N LYS A 288 40.91 7.55 22.35
CA LYS A 288 40.52 8.85 21.77
C LYS A 288 39.17 8.87 21.02
N LYS A 289 38.53 7.72 20.83
CA LYS A 289 37.27 7.59 20.05
C LYS A 289 36.02 7.34 20.92
N ILE A 290 36.09 7.66 22.22
CA ILE A 290 34.92 7.79 23.12
C ILE A 290 34.58 9.28 23.24
#